data_AF-A0A7S1SBT8-F1
#
_entry.id   AF-A0A7S1SBT8-F1
#
_cell.length_a   1.000
_cell.length_b   1.000
_cell.length_c   1.000
_cell.angle_alpha   90.00
_cell.angle_beta   90.00
_cell.angle_gamma   90.00
#
_symmetry.space_group_name_H-M   'P 1'
#
loop_
_entity.id
_entity.type
_entity.pdbx_description
1 polymer ?
#
loop_
_entity_poly.entity_id
_entity_poly.type
_entity_poly.pdbx_seq_one_letter_code
_entity_poly.pdbx_strand_id
1 'polypeptide(L)'
;EGREILASEARRGARLRLSRALAARDRKVVREALAEARGADLDAAELGEAEAWLLEERLGRARAGIRKAAGARNAGALYRSIVDGRAAGLGAEEIEQAEAWLRELRERRLGASAPTRPQSARVHARVLHARA
;
A
#
# COMPACT_ATOMS: atom_id res chain seq x y z
N GLU A 1 2.64 27.69 41.88
CA GLU A 1 3.95 27.01 41.78
C GLU A 1 3.83 25.51 41.61
N GLY A 2 3.25 24.73 42.55
CA GLY A 2 3.20 23.25 42.43
C GLY A 2 2.55 22.68 41.16
N ARG A 3 1.47 23.29 40.63
CA ARG A 3 0.81 22.82 39.40
C ARG A 3 1.69 22.96 38.15
N GLU A 4 2.53 23.99 38.10
CA GLU A 4 3.39 24.28 36.96
C GLU A 4 4.59 23.34 36.93
N ILE A 5 5.11 22.98 38.11
CA ILE A 5 6.15 21.95 38.27
C ILE A 5 5.64 20.60 37.76
N LEU A 6 4.43 20.17 38.19
CA LEU A 6 3.82 18.92 37.73
C LEU A 6 3.58 18.90 36.22
N ALA A 7 3.12 20.02 35.65
CA ALA A 7 2.93 20.15 34.20
C ALA A 7 4.26 20.11 33.42
N SER A 8 5.34 20.68 33.98
CA SER A 8 6.68 20.62 33.39
C SER A 8 7.25 19.19 33.41
N GLU A 9 7.07 18.47 34.51
CA GLU A 9 7.49 17.07 34.63
C GLU A 9 6.71 16.14 33.71
N ALA A 10 5.39 16.34 33.60
CA ALA A 10 4.54 15.61 32.66
C ALA A 10 5.01 15.81 31.21
N ARG A 11 5.30 17.06 30.81
CA ARG A 11 5.83 17.38 29.47
C ARG A 11 7.18 16.70 29.23
N ARG A 12 8.11 16.80 30.19
CA ARG A 12 9.42 16.14 30.10
C ARG A 12 9.29 14.62 29.96
N GLY A 13 8.40 14.01 30.74
CA GLY A 13 8.12 12.57 30.69
C GLY A 13 7.55 12.16 29.33
N ALA A 14 6.61 12.92 28.79
CA ALA A 14 6.01 12.67 27.49
C ALA A 14 7.02 12.79 26.34
N ARG A 15 7.90 13.82 26.36
CA ARG A 15 9.00 13.95 25.38
C ARG A 15 9.92 12.72 25.35
N LEU A 16 10.32 12.26 26.54
CA LEU A 16 11.18 11.08 26.67
C LEU A 16 10.51 9.82 26.13
N ARG A 17 9.22 9.62 26.42
CA ARG A 17 8.45 8.49 25.89
C ARG A 17 8.31 8.56 24.38
N LEU A 18 7.99 9.73 23.82
CA LEU A 18 7.86 9.94 22.39
C LEU A 18 9.18 9.67 21.65
N SER A 19 10.30 10.20 22.17
CA SER A 19 11.64 9.95 21.62
C SER A 19 12.00 8.46 21.63
N ARG A 20 11.74 7.75 22.75
CA ARG A 20 11.95 6.30 22.84
C ARG A 20 11.06 5.51 21.88
N ALA A 21 9.80 5.92 21.73
CA ALA A 21 8.87 5.29 20.81
C ALA A 21 9.34 5.42 19.36
N LEU A 22 9.82 6.60 18.97
CA LEU A 22 10.39 6.84 17.64
C LEU A 22 11.66 6.01 17.41
N ALA A 23 12.52 5.89 18.41
CA ALA A 23 13.72 5.05 18.35
C ALA A 23 13.37 3.55 18.21
N ALA A 24 12.31 3.08 18.86
CA ALA A 24 11.82 1.71 18.75
C ALA A 24 11.21 1.41 17.37
N ARG A 25 10.85 2.44 16.59
CA ARG A 25 10.19 2.32 15.27
C ARG A 25 8.93 1.44 15.30
N ASP A 26 8.23 1.40 16.44
CA ASP A 26 6.99 0.66 16.61
C ASP A 26 5.79 1.60 16.46
N ARG A 27 4.97 1.34 15.43
CA ARG A 27 3.79 2.13 15.11
C ARG A 27 2.79 2.24 16.25
N LYS A 28 2.56 1.16 17.00
CA LYS A 28 1.61 1.14 18.10
C LYS A 28 2.16 2.02 19.24
N VAL A 29 3.41 1.82 19.59
CA VAL A 29 4.08 2.56 20.66
C VAL A 29 4.16 4.06 20.34
N VAL A 30 4.48 4.42 19.09
CA VAL A 30 4.51 5.84 18.66
C VAL A 30 3.13 6.49 18.74
N ARG A 31 2.05 5.77 18.38
CA ARG A 31 0.69 6.29 18.51
C ARG A 31 0.27 6.52 19.96
N GLU A 32 0.62 5.59 20.85
CA GLU A 32 0.35 5.71 22.28
C GLU A 32 1.13 6.89 22.87
N ALA A 33 2.42 6.99 22.55
CA ALA A 33 3.25 8.11 23.01
C ALA A 33 2.76 9.47 22.46
N LEU A 34 2.24 9.53 21.24
CA LEU A 34 1.62 10.74 20.68
C LEU A 34 0.36 11.15 21.44
N ALA A 35 -0.49 10.19 21.82
CA ALA A 35 -1.70 10.47 22.60
C ALA A 35 -1.33 11.02 23.99
N GLU A 36 -0.31 10.44 24.63
CA GLU A 36 0.21 10.91 25.90
C GLU A 36 0.86 12.30 25.79
N ALA A 37 1.61 12.55 24.72
CA ALA A 37 2.21 13.84 24.41
C ALA A 37 1.17 14.95 24.23
N ARG A 38 0.08 14.65 23.52
CA ARG A 38 -1.07 15.56 23.38
C ARG A 38 -1.76 15.81 24.73
N GLY A 39 -1.92 14.78 25.54
CA GLY A 39 -2.49 14.92 26.89
C GLY A 39 -1.60 15.70 27.87
N ALA A 40 -0.31 15.86 27.55
CA ALA A 40 0.64 16.68 28.30
C ALA A 40 0.84 18.08 27.69
N ASP A 41 0.03 18.47 26.69
CA ASP A 41 0.12 19.76 25.99
C ASP A 41 1.51 20.03 25.37
N LEU A 42 2.13 19.01 24.77
CA LEU A 42 3.29 19.21 23.89
C LEU A 42 2.85 19.99 22.65
N ASP A 43 3.74 20.85 22.16
CA ASP A 43 3.42 21.70 21.01
C ASP A 43 3.47 20.94 19.68
N ALA A 44 2.90 21.54 18.64
CA ALA A 44 2.83 20.90 17.32
C ALA A 44 4.21 20.63 16.70
N ALA A 45 5.24 21.41 17.03
CA ALA A 45 6.59 21.17 16.53
C ALA A 45 7.18 19.90 17.17
N GLU A 46 6.91 19.67 18.45
CA GLU A 46 7.33 18.47 19.18
C GLU A 46 6.61 17.20 18.72
N LEU A 47 5.35 17.31 18.31
CA LEU A 47 4.58 16.18 17.78
C LEU A 47 4.89 15.88 16.31
N GLY A 48 5.35 16.89 15.56
CA GLY A 48 5.48 16.85 14.10
C GLY A 48 6.35 15.71 13.58
N GLU A 49 7.48 15.41 14.23
CA GLU A 49 8.36 14.31 13.81
C GLU A 49 7.65 12.95 13.90
N ALA A 50 6.93 12.71 14.99
CA ALA A 50 6.23 11.45 15.21
C ALA A 50 5.04 11.29 14.25
N GLU A 51 4.32 12.38 13.97
CA GLU A 51 3.22 12.39 13.01
C GLU A 51 3.71 12.15 11.58
N ALA A 52 4.79 12.82 11.18
CA ALA A 52 5.42 12.61 9.88
C ALA A 52 5.91 11.16 9.75
N TRP A 53 6.51 10.59 10.79
CA TRP A 53 6.94 9.20 10.77
C TRP A 53 5.77 8.22 10.62
N LEU A 54 4.67 8.44 11.33
CA LEU A 54 3.47 7.60 11.18
C LEU A 54 2.84 7.70 9.79
N LEU A 55 2.87 8.89 9.19
CA LEU A 55 2.41 9.10 7.82
C LEU A 55 3.29 8.33 6.84
N GLU A 56 4.61 8.50 6.91
CA GLU A 56 5.55 7.79 6.02
C GLU A 56 5.44 6.27 6.16
N GLU A 57 5.29 5.75 7.37
CA GLU A 57 5.10 4.32 7.58
C GLU A 57 3.75 3.84 7.01
N ARG A 58 2.69 4.66 7.10
CA ARG A 58 1.41 4.32 6.47
C ARG A 58 1.54 4.24 4.95
N LEU A 59 2.21 5.22 4.33
CA LEU A 59 2.46 5.25 2.89
C LEU A 59 3.38 4.09 2.46
N GLY A 60 4.44 3.83 3.21
CA GLY A 60 5.38 2.73 2.96
C GLY A 60 4.70 1.36 2.94
N ARG A 61 3.80 1.11 3.90
CA ARG A 61 2.99 -0.13 3.93
C ARG A 61 2.05 -0.24 2.75
N ALA A 62 1.39 0.85 2.36
CA ALA A 62 0.52 0.84 1.20
C ALA A 62 1.30 0.52 -0.10
N ARG A 63 2.45 1.18 -0.31
CA ARG A 63 3.39 0.88 -1.41
C ARG A 63 3.84 -0.58 -1.40
N ALA A 64 4.20 -1.11 -0.24
CA ALA A 64 4.60 -2.50 -0.08
C ALA A 64 3.45 -3.47 -0.42
N GLY A 65 2.22 -3.16 -0.02
CA GLY A 65 1.01 -3.92 -0.35
C GLY A 65 0.78 -3.98 -1.86
N ILE A 66 0.84 -2.83 -2.54
CA ILE A 66 0.71 -2.73 -3.99
C ILE A 66 1.78 -3.57 -4.69
N ARG A 67 3.06 -3.40 -4.33
CA ARG A 67 4.17 -4.17 -4.91
C ARG A 67 4.02 -5.67 -4.71
N LYS A 68 3.64 -6.10 -3.51
CA LYS A 68 3.41 -7.51 -3.19
C LYS A 68 2.26 -8.09 -4.02
N ALA A 69 1.15 -7.37 -4.13
CA ALA A 69 -0.01 -7.81 -4.90
C ALA A 69 0.27 -7.86 -6.40
N ALA A 70 1.01 -6.88 -6.93
CA ALA A 70 1.46 -6.84 -8.31
C ALA A 70 2.41 -8.00 -8.62
N GLY A 71 3.41 -8.26 -7.76
CA GLY A 71 4.33 -9.39 -7.89
C GLY A 71 3.62 -10.75 -7.81
N ALA A 72 2.61 -10.88 -6.95
CA ALA A 72 1.77 -12.07 -6.87
C ALA A 72 0.75 -12.19 -8.03
N ARG A 73 0.68 -11.19 -8.93
CA ARG A 73 -0.29 -11.10 -10.04
C ARG A 73 -1.74 -11.30 -9.59
N ASN A 74 -2.05 -10.88 -8.36
CA ASN A 74 -3.36 -11.07 -7.77
C ASN A 74 -4.18 -9.79 -7.92
N ALA A 75 -5.01 -9.73 -8.95
CA ALA A 75 -5.87 -8.58 -9.24
C ALA A 75 -6.79 -8.18 -8.06
N GLY A 76 -7.31 -9.15 -7.30
CA GLY A 76 -8.15 -8.87 -6.14
C GLY A 76 -7.39 -8.25 -4.99
N ALA A 77 -6.18 -8.76 -4.71
CA ALA A 77 -5.29 -8.17 -3.71
C ALA A 77 -4.81 -6.77 -4.15
N LEU A 78 -4.48 -6.60 -5.44
CA LEU A 78 -4.00 -5.33 -5.97
C LEU A 78 -5.07 -4.25 -5.89
N TYR A 79 -6.32 -4.58 -6.23
CA TYR A 79 -7.44 -3.66 -6.06
C TYR A 79 -7.60 -3.19 -4.61
N ARG A 80 -7.56 -4.12 -3.64
CA ARG A 80 -7.64 -3.76 -2.21
C ARG A 80 -6.47 -2.85 -1.80
N SER A 81 -5.25 -3.18 -2.21
CA SER A 81 -4.08 -2.36 -1.90
C SER A 81 -4.13 -0.96 -2.53
N ILE A 82 -4.77 -0.79 -3.69
CA ILE A 82 -5.02 0.53 -4.29
C ILE A 82 -6.01 1.34 -3.44
N VAL A 83 -7.10 0.71 -2.99
CA VAL A 83 -8.08 1.36 -2.10
C VAL A 83 -7.42 1.78 -0.78
N ASP A 84 -6.66 0.87 -0.16
CA ASP A 84 -5.91 1.16 1.06
C ASP A 84 -4.88 2.28 0.83
N GLY A 85 -4.23 2.28 -0.33
CA GLY A 85 -3.31 3.33 -0.77
C GLY A 85 -3.94 4.71 -0.89
N ARG A 86 -5.14 4.78 -1.48
CA ARG A 86 -5.93 6.02 -1.54
C ARG A 86 -6.30 6.51 -0.16
N ALA A 87 -6.79 5.61 0.70
CA ALA A 87 -7.12 5.95 2.09
C ALA A 87 -5.89 6.39 2.91
N ALA A 88 -4.71 5.85 2.57
CA ALA A 88 -3.44 6.24 3.15
C ALA A 88 -2.91 7.59 2.63
N GLY A 89 -3.47 8.14 1.55
CA GLY A 89 -3.02 9.36 0.91
C GLY A 89 -1.82 9.17 -0.01
N LEU A 90 -1.66 8.00 -0.65
CA LEU A 90 -0.67 7.83 -1.72
C LEU A 90 -0.92 8.84 -2.85
N GLY A 91 0.16 9.29 -3.48
CA GLY A 91 0.11 10.25 -4.57
C GLY A 91 -0.68 9.71 -5.77
N ALA A 92 -1.31 10.62 -6.51
CA ALA A 92 -2.12 10.28 -7.68
C ALA A 92 -1.33 9.43 -8.70
N GLU A 93 -0.07 9.79 -8.98
CA GLU A 93 0.79 9.05 -9.91
C GLU A 93 1.03 7.59 -9.47
N GLU A 94 1.24 7.35 -8.18
CA GLU A 94 1.45 6.00 -7.64
C GLU A 94 0.18 5.14 -7.77
N ILE A 95 -0.97 5.77 -7.55
CA ILE A 95 -2.28 5.13 -7.71
C ILE A 95 -2.56 4.82 -9.17
N GLU A 96 -2.30 5.74 -10.09
CA GLU A 96 -2.50 5.56 -11.52
C GLU A 96 -1.65 4.42 -12.08
N GLN A 97 -0.38 4.34 -11.67
CA GLN A 97 0.50 3.21 -12.04
C GLN A 97 -0.05 1.87 -11.55
N ALA A 98 -0.50 1.81 -10.30
CA ALA A 98 -1.09 0.59 -9.75
C ALA A 98 -2.39 0.18 -10.46
N GLU A 99 -3.22 1.16 -10.85
CA GLU A 99 -4.42 0.91 -11.66
C GLU A 99 -4.09 0.43 -13.07
N ALA A 100 -3.03 0.95 -13.70
CA ALA A 100 -2.56 0.46 -14.99
C ALA A 100 -2.16 -1.02 -14.91
N TRP A 101 -1.42 -1.43 -13.88
CA TRP A 101 -1.11 -2.84 -13.65
C TRP A 101 -2.34 -3.69 -13.39
N LEU A 102 -3.33 -3.16 -12.65
CA LEU A 102 -4.59 -3.88 -12.42
C LEU A 102 -5.36 -4.11 -13.72
N ARG A 103 -5.40 -3.12 -14.62
CA ARG A 103 -6.01 -3.26 -15.97
C ARG A 103 -5.29 -4.35 -16.75
N GLU A 104 -3.96 -4.29 -16.82
CA GLU A 104 -3.16 -5.28 -17.54
C GLU A 104 -3.38 -6.71 -17.01
N LEU A 105 -3.41 -6.90 -15.68
CA LEU A 105 -3.68 -8.20 -15.07
C LEU A 105 -5.07 -8.73 -15.39
N ARG A 106 -6.08 -7.86 -15.45
CA ARG A 106 -7.45 -8.25 -15.82
C ARG A 106 -7.53 -8.62 -17.29
N GLU A 107 -6.93 -7.83 -18.17
CA GLU A 107 -6.89 -8.10 -19.61
C GLU A 107 -6.17 -9.41 -19.92
N ARG A 108 -5.03 -9.68 -19.30
CA ARG A 108 -4.32 -10.96 -19.45
C ARG A 108 -5.15 -12.15 -18.98
N ARG A 109 -5.91 -12.00 -17.89
CA ARG A 109 -6.81 -13.05 -17.39
C ARG A 109 -8.00 -13.29 -18.33
N LEU A 110 -8.53 -12.23 -18.95
CA LEU A 110 -9.63 -12.31 -19.91
C LEU A 110 -9.15 -12.85 -21.27
N GLY A 111 -7.97 -12.44 -21.74
CA GLY A 111 -7.34 -12.93 -22.98
C GLY A 111 -6.91 -14.39 -22.90
N ALA A 112 -6.47 -14.86 -21.72
CA ALA A 112 -6.21 -16.29 -21.48
C ALA A 112 -7.48 -17.16 -21.49
N SER A 113 -8.67 -16.56 -21.43
CA SER A 113 -9.97 -17.25 -21.50
C SER A 113 -10.58 -17.25 -22.91
N ALA A 114 -9.93 -16.68 -23.91
CA ALA A 114 -10.38 -16.82 -25.30
C ALA A 114 -10.05 -18.25 -25.77
N PRO A 115 -11.04 -19.10 -26.13
CA PRO A 115 -10.74 -20.43 -26.64
C PRO A 115 -9.97 -20.28 -27.95
N THR A 116 -8.75 -20.83 -27.97
CA THR A 116 -8.05 -21.23 -29.18
C THR A 116 -9.03 -22.04 -30.02
N ARG A 117 -9.57 -21.43 -31.09
CA ARG A 117 -10.04 -22.23 -32.22
C ARG A 117 -8.77 -22.83 -32.84
N PRO A 118 -8.57 -24.16 -32.82
CA PRO A 118 -7.59 -24.74 -33.71
C PRO A 118 -8.17 -24.58 -35.11
N GLN A 119 -7.74 -23.54 -35.82
CA GLN A 119 -7.90 -23.47 -37.27
C GLN A 119 -6.93 -24.51 -37.83
N SER A 120 -7.39 -25.76 -37.83
CA SER A 120 -6.73 -26.89 -38.43
C SER A 120 -6.67 -26.63 -39.93
N ALA A 121 -5.58 -26.00 -40.33
CA ALA A 121 -5.11 -26.02 -41.69
C ALA A 121 -4.69 -27.46 -42.04
N ARG A 122 -5.18 -27.92 -43.19
CA ARG A 122 -4.67 -28.98 -44.07
C ARG A 122 -5.07 -30.44 -43.77
N VAL A 123 -5.84 -31.00 -44.70
CA VAL A 123 -5.34 -32.13 -45.49
C VAL A 123 -5.57 -31.84 -46.98
N HIS A 124 -4.50 -31.98 -47.73
CA HIS A 124 -4.37 -31.88 -49.18
C HIS A 124 -5.25 -32.88 -49.95
N ALA A 125 -5.64 -32.43 -51.14
CA ALA A 125 -5.66 -33.15 -52.42
C ALA A 125 -5.92 -34.66 -52.40
N ARG A 126 -7.06 -35.07 -52.97
CA ARG A 126 -7.12 -36.31 -53.75
C ARG A 126 -7.66 -36.01 -55.14
N VAL A 127 -6.70 -36.01 -56.06
CA VAL A 127 -6.83 -36.24 -57.49
C VAL A 127 -7.78 -37.42 -57.74
N LEU A 128 -8.84 -37.19 -58.51
CA LEU A 128 -9.51 -38.23 -59.29
C LEU A 128 -9.34 -37.88 -60.76
N HIS A 129 -8.18 -38.24 -61.29
CA HIS A 129 -8.09 -38.71 -62.67
C HIS A 129 -8.53 -40.17 -62.68
N ALA A 130 -9.65 -40.46 -63.31
CA ALA A 130 -9.90 -41.74 -63.96
C ALA A 130 -10.82 -41.50 -65.16
N ARG A 131 -10.22 -41.66 -66.34
CA ARG A 131 -10.85 -41.74 -67.67
C ARG A 131 -11.74 -42.98 -67.76
N ALA A 132 -12.87 -42.87 -68.46
CA ALA A 132 -13.29 -43.74 -69.57
C ALA A 132 -14.53 -43.09 -70.22
#